data_AF-A0A5N8X1V4-F1
#
_entry.id   AF-A0A5N8X1V4-F1
#
_cell.length_a   1.000
_cell.length_b   1.000
_cell.length_c   1.000
_cell.angle_alpha   90.00
_cell.angle_beta   90.00
_cell.angle_gamma   90.00
#
_symmetry.space_group_name_H-M   'P 1'
#
loop_
_entity.id
_entity.type
_entity.pdbx_description
1 polymer ?
#
loop_
_entity_poly.entity_id
_entity_poly.type
_entity_poly.pdbx_seq_one_letter_code
_entity_poly.pdbx_strand_id
1 'polypeptide(L)'
;MNSAQQADGWDRSSPAGRHAVVVGGSIAGLLAAHVLTEHADRVTVVERDRYPEGIGPRPGAPQSRHPHALIEGGQRALDALLPGFTDELRAAGAPRVGIPADMVQWQVGRWFRRGPASTYVFTGSRLQIEELVRRRVLANPAVTTLESTDVVGLLGDASRVRGVLVRERGDGARKEERPLEADLVVDASGHGTKAPQWLTAIGAEAPREETIDTGLAYSSRVFRDTNGSLGTDTHAFWVVPNPAQVYGAVVLPLEDGNHLAVLSGLRGDEPPTDDDEYVAYTKRLPHPFVYHWMREAEPQSPAFGFRKTANVRRRYDLPGPRPAGFLATGDALCTFNPIYGQGMSVAAMSAVALRDALADMRRTPTTRRVQRALLAASRQAWDISAGSDKKMPGATGNALASRAVDRPVDWYLSRIQERTPGDPVVGEAFRRVLALSAPVSALFAPKVARAVLFGSSAPTPAEPPMTREEPDV
;
A
#
# COMPACT_ATOMS: atom_id res chain seq x y z
N MET A 1 -22.74 -35.92 -4.82
CA MET A 1 -21.90 -35.04 -4.00
C MET A 1 -20.45 -35.37 -4.32
N ASN A 2 -19.72 -34.41 -4.89
CA ASN A 2 -18.59 -34.65 -5.78
C ASN A 2 -17.26 -34.75 -5.01
N SER A 3 -16.47 -35.80 -5.26
CA SER A 3 -15.18 -36.10 -4.61
C SER A 3 -14.11 -35.00 -4.77
N ALA A 4 -14.28 -34.09 -5.73
CA ALA A 4 -13.40 -32.94 -5.93
C ALA A 4 -13.49 -31.87 -4.83
N GLN A 5 -14.58 -31.81 -4.04
CA GLN A 5 -14.73 -30.84 -2.94
C GLN A 5 -14.01 -31.25 -1.66
N GLN A 6 -13.71 -32.55 -1.46
CA GLN A 6 -12.99 -33.03 -0.26
C GLN A 6 -11.47 -32.86 -0.37
N ALA A 7 -10.91 -32.83 -1.59
CA ALA A 7 -9.46 -32.66 -1.80
C ALA A 7 -8.97 -31.19 -1.70
N ASP A 8 -9.90 -30.24 -1.61
CA ASP A 8 -9.67 -28.79 -1.71
C ASP A 8 -9.86 -28.07 -0.35
N GLY A 9 -10.26 -28.83 0.68
CA GLY A 9 -10.48 -28.37 2.04
C GLY A 9 -9.21 -28.46 2.89
N TRP A 10 -9.03 -27.47 3.75
CA TRP A 10 -8.01 -27.45 4.81
C TRP A 10 -8.38 -28.45 5.93
N ASP A 11 -8.20 -29.76 5.71
CA ASP A 11 -8.53 -30.81 6.70
C ASP A 11 -7.30 -31.40 7.41
N ARG A 12 -7.49 -31.96 8.63
CA ARG A 12 -6.51 -32.17 9.73
C ARG A 12 -5.59 -33.41 9.62
N SER A 13 -5.24 -33.91 8.44
CA SER A 13 -4.74 -35.30 8.34
C SER A 13 -3.21 -35.54 8.31
N SER A 14 -2.36 -34.68 8.90
CA SER A 14 -0.90 -34.93 8.95
C SER A 14 -0.40 -35.19 10.38
N PRO A 15 0.38 -36.27 10.63
CA PRO A 15 0.89 -36.60 11.97
C PRO A 15 1.87 -35.57 12.56
N ALA A 16 2.41 -34.67 11.72
CA ALA A 16 3.33 -33.60 12.13
C ALA A 16 2.64 -32.26 12.46
N GLY A 17 1.30 -32.22 12.46
CA GLY A 17 0.56 -30.96 12.49
C GLY A 17 0.56 -30.23 11.14
N ARG A 18 -0.27 -29.21 11.00
CA ARG A 18 -0.38 -28.39 9.79
C ARG A 18 0.73 -27.36 9.73
N HIS A 19 1.39 -27.27 8.57
CA HIS A 19 2.48 -26.33 8.34
C HIS A 19 2.14 -25.38 7.20
N ALA A 20 2.25 -24.07 7.46
CA ALA A 20 2.17 -23.05 6.42
C ALA A 20 3.53 -22.39 6.19
N VAL A 21 3.85 -22.11 4.93
CA VAL A 21 5.03 -21.33 4.54
C VAL A 21 4.56 -20.00 3.97
N VAL A 22 5.15 -18.91 4.44
CA VAL A 22 4.96 -17.57 3.89
C VAL A 22 6.25 -17.12 3.22
N VAL A 23 6.17 -16.80 1.93
CA VAL A 23 7.31 -16.32 1.15
C VAL A 23 7.39 -14.80 1.25
N GLY A 24 8.42 -14.28 1.90
CA GLY A 24 8.64 -12.85 2.10
C GLY A 24 8.21 -12.36 3.49
N GLY A 25 9.12 -11.67 4.17
CA GLY A 25 8.99 -11.12 5.52
C GLY A 25 8.61 -9.64 5.55
N SER A 26 7.80 -9.18 4.60
CA SER A 26 7.25 -7.82 4.61
C SER A 26 6.03 -7.71 5.53
N ILE A 27 5.46 -6.51 5.69
CA ILE A 27 4.19 -6.31 6.44
C ILE A 27 3.10 -7.29 5.97
N ALA A 28 2.97 -7.52 4.65
CA ALA A 28 1.98 -8.46 4.12
C ALA A 28 2.24 -9.91 4.57
N GLY A 29 3.51 -10.33 4.53
CA GLY A 29 3.90 -11.68 4.92
C GLY A 29 3.80 -11.91 6.42
N LEU A 30 4.24 -10.96 7.24
CA LEU A 30 4.13 -11.04 8.69
C LEU A 30 2.68 -11.06 9.16
N LEU A 31 1.81 -10.22 8.60
CA LEU A 31 0.38 -10.25 8.94
C LEU A 31 -0.32 -11.52 8.44
N ALA A 32 0.05 -12.04 7.27
CA ALA A 32 -0.43 -13.35 6.82
C ALA A 32 0.03 -14.47 7.76
N ALA A 33 1.30 -14.46 8.18
CA ALA A 33 1.84 -15.43 9.13
C ALA A 33 1.11 -15.40 10.46
N HIS A 34 0.86 -14.20 11.00
CA HIS A 34 0.06 -13.99 12.21
C HIS A 34 -1.31 -14.65 12.12
N VAL A 35 -2.07 -14.37 11.06
CA VAL A 35 -3.39 -14.98 10.85
C VAL A 35 -3.31 -16.50 10.72
N LEU A 36 -2.29 -17.02 10.04
CA LEU A 36 -2.13 -18.46 9.84
C LEU A 36 -1.82 -19.22 11.13
N THR A 37 -1.33 -18.56 12.19
CA THR A 37 -1.13 -19.22 13.49
C THR A 37 -2.42 -19.71 14.15
N GLU A 38 -3.58 -19.20 13.74
CA GLU A 38 -4.88 -19.71 14.21
C GLU A 38 -5.33 -20.98 13.48
N HIS A 39 -4.66 -21.34 12.38
CA HIS A 39 -5.09 -22.39 11.45
C HIS A 39 -4.02 -23.45 11.15
N ALA A 40 -2.75 -23.16 11.48
CA ALA A 40 -1.59 -24.02 11.31
C ALA A 40 -0.82 -24.13 12.65
N ASP A 41 -0.31 -25.32 12.94
CA ASP A 41 0.48 -25.58 14.15
C ASP A 41 1.87 -24.93 14.06
N ARG A 42 2.37 -24.72 12.84
CA ARG A 42 3.63 -24.04 12.56
C ARG A 42 3.51 -23.15 11.33
N VAL A 43 4.14 -21.98 11.39
CA VAL A 43 4.28 -21.07 10.26
C VAL A 43 5.77 -20.73 10.06
N THR A 44 6.29 -20.94 8.86
CA THR A 44 7.67 -20.56 8.50
C THR A 44 7.64 -19.39 7.52
N VAL A 45 8.21 -18.25 7.91
CA VAL A 45 8.41 -17.10 7.03
C VAL A 45 9.79 -17.21 6.39
N VAL A 46 9.85 -17.41 5.07
CA VAL A 46 11.11 -17.46 4.32
C VAL A 46 11.44 -16.05 3.83
N GLU A 47 12.53 -15.48 4.33
CA GLU A 47 12.97 -14.11 4.04
C GLU A 47 14.36 -14.13 3.41
N ARG A 48 14.50 -13.42 2.28
CA ARG A 48 15.74 -13.34 1.52
C ARG A 48 16.82 -12.51 2.21
N ASP A 49 16.41 -11.55 3.02
CA ASP A 49 17.30 -10.69 3.79
C ASP A 49 17.49 -11.20 5.22
N ARG A 50 18.32 -10.50 5.98
CA ARG A 50 18.32 -10.58 7.45
C ARG A 50 17.50 -9.44 8.02
N TYR A 51 16.79 -9.69 9.11
CA TYR A 51 16.14 -8.61 9.85
C TYR A 51 17.19 -7.80 10.62
N PRO A 52 17.07 -6.46 10.62
CA PRO A 52 17.90 -5.64 11.48
C PRO A 52 17.49 -5.80 12.94
N GLU A 53 18.45 -5.58 13.84
CA GLU A 53 18.16 -5.34 15.25
C GLU A 53 17.43 -4.00 15.37
N GLY A 54 16.13 -4.04 15.68
CA GLY A 54 15.28 -2.84 15.79
C GLY A 54 14.88 -2.21 14.45
N ILE A 55 14.80 -0.88 14.42
CA ILE A 55 14.37 -0.10 13.24
C ILE A 55 15.55 0.04 12.28
N GLY A 56 15.43 -0.48 11.06
CA GLY A 56 16.49 -0.38 10.06
C GLY A 56 16.08 -0.83 8.67
N PRO A 57 16.77 -0.34 7.62
CA PRO A 57 16.48 -0.70 6.24
C PRO A 57 16.91 -2.13 5.92
N ARG A 58 16.27 -2.73 4.90
CA ARG A 58 16.63 -4.04 4.34
C ARG A 58 16.85 -3.95 2.83
N PRO A 59 17.83 -4.67 2.25
CA PRO A 59 18.11 -4.62 0.81
C PRO A 59 16.90 -4.98 -0.09
N GLY A 60 16.08 -5.93 0.32
CA GLY A 60 14.86 -6.38 -0.35
C GLY A 60 13.64 -5.48 -0.11
N ALA A 61 13.77 -4.43 0.70
CA ALA A 61 12.74 -3.41 0.91
C ALA A 61 13.26 -1.99 0.59
N PRO A 62 13.80 -1.73 -0.64
CA PRO A 62 14.34 -0.42 -1.01
C PRO A 62 13.30 0.70 -0.92
N GLN A 63 12.02 0.38 -1.10
CA GLN A 63 10.90 1.30 -0.94
C GLN A 63 10.78 1.89 0.47
N SER A 64 11.40 1.30 1.50
CA SER A 64 11.36 1.83 2.88
C SER A 64 11.91 3.25 3.05
N ARG A 65 12.69 3.74 2.07
CA ARG A 65 13.22 5.10 2.02
C ARG A 65 12.26 6.15 1.42
N HIS A 66 11.07 5.72 1.01
CA HIS A 66 10.05 6.52 0.31
C HIS A 66 8.79 6.66 1.18
N PRO A 67 7.84 7.56 0.87
CA PRO A 67 6.75 7.87 1.80
C PRO A 67 5.79 6.70 1.94
N HIS A 68 5.37 6.45 3.17
CA HIS A 68 4.38 5.41 3.50
C HIS A 68 3.44 5.92 4.59
N ALA A 69 2.45 6.72 4.20
CA ALA A 69 1.41 7.13 5.12
C ALA A 69 0.50 5.92 5.43
N LEU A 70 0.33 5.59 6.71
CA LEU A 70 -0.65 4.59 7.14
C LEU A 70 -2.03 5.26 7.27
N ILE A 71 -2.84 5.10 6.22
CA ILE A 71 -4.22 5.62 6.16
C ILE A 71 -5.18 4.84 7.06
N GLU A 72 -6.33 5.44 7.40
CA GLU A 72 -7.27 4.91 8.40
C GLU A 72 -7.75 3.48 8.16
N GLY A 73 -7.98 3.09 6.89
CA GLY A 73 -8.34 1.71 6.56
C GLY A 73 -7.28 0.70 7.03
N GLY A 74 -6.00 1.05 6.87
CA GLY A 74 -4.87 0.26 7.36
C GLY A 74 -4.72 0.29 8.88
N GLN A 75 -4.94 1.45 9.51
CA GLN A 75 -4.94 1.60 10.97
C GLN A 75 -5.94 0.64 11.60
N ARG A 76 -7.21 0.67 11.15
CA ARG A 76 -8.27 -0.21 11.66
C ARG A 76 -7.98 -1.68 11.41
N ALA A 77 -7.40 -2.01 10.25
CA ALA A 77 -7.02 -3.39 9.93
C ALA A 77 -5.88 -3.89 10.82
N LEU A 78 -4.86 -3.05 11.08
CA LEU A 78 -3.77 -3.37 11.99
C LEU A 78 -4.25 -3.54 13.43
N ASP A 79 -5.11 -2.65 13.94
CA ASP A 79 -5.68 -2.80 15.29
C ASP A 79 -6.60 -4.03 15.40
N ALA A 80 -7.30 -4.40 14.33
CA ALA A 80 -8.14 -5.59 14.31
C ALA A 80 -7.33 -6.90 14.32
N LEU A 81 -6.08 -6.88 13.83
CA LEU A 81 -5.17 -8.04 13.81
C LEU A 81 -4.25 -8.04 15.04
N LEU A 82 -3.72 -6.88 15.41
CA LEU A 82 -2.77 -6.64 16.48
C LEU A 82 -3.36 -5.58 17.43
N PRO A 83 -4.23 -5.96 18.37
CA PRO A 83 -4.92 -4.99 19.24
C PRO A 83 -3.97 -4.02 19.96
N GLY A 84 -4.29 -2.72 19.91
CA GLY A 84 -3.49 -1.65 20.49
C GLY A 84 -2.25 -1.25 19.68
N PHE A 85 -2.20 -1.63 18.39
CA PHE A 85 -1.08 -1.30 17.51
C PHE A 85 -0.93 0.21 17.31
N THR A 86 -2.03 0.92 17.02
CA THR A 86 -1.96 2.36 16.74
C THR A 86 -1.64 3.20 17.97
N ASP A 87 -2.06 2.75 19.15
CA ASP A 87 -1.70 3.38 20.43
C ASP A 87 -0.21 3.22 20.73
N GLU A 88 0.35 2.02 20.52
CA GLU A 88 1.79 1.79 20.67
C GLU A 88 2.60 2.56 19.62
N LEU A 89 2.12 2.62 18.38
CA LEU A 89 2.76 3.42 17.32
C LEU A 89 2.79 4.91 17.68
N ARG A 90 1.70 5.45 18.26
CA ARG A 90 1.66 6.82 18.77
C ARG A 90 2.60 7.01 19.96
N ALA A 91 2.64 6.07 20.90
CA ALA A 91 3.54 6.12 22.04
C ALA A 91 5.01 6.07 21.62
N ALA A 92 5.31 5.40 20.51
CA ALA A 92 6.64 5.37 19.87
C ALA A 92 6.99 6.66 19.10
N GLY A 93 6.12 7.67 19.11
CA GLY A 93 6.39 8.99 18.51
C GLY A 93 5.99 9.12 17.04
N ALA A 94 5.26 8.17 16.45
CA ALA A 94 4.81 8.29 15.08
C ALA A 94 3.90 9.53 14.89
N PRO A 95 4.25 10.48 13.99
CA PRO A 95 3.44 11.66 13.79
C PRO A 95 2.08 11.30 13.19
N ARG A 96 1.05 12.04 13.59
CA ARG A 96 -0.33 11.85 13.15
C ARG A 96 -0.84 13.15 12.54
N VAL A 97 -1.10 13.13 11.24
CA VAL A 97 -1.55 14.29 10.45
C VAL A 97 -3.04 14.15 10.15
N GLY A 98 -3.83 15.13 10.56
CA GLY A 98 -5.26 15.26 10.30
C GLY A 98 -5.56 16.02 9.02
N ILE A 99 -6.39 15.44 8.14
CA ILE A 99 -6.68 16.00 6.81
C ILE A 99 -8.14 16.50 6.76
N PRO A 100 -8.38 17.74 6.26
CA PRO A 100 -7.42 18.68 5.67
C PRO A 100 -6.77 19.67 6.67
N ALA A 101 -7.08 19.61 7.97
CA ALA A 101 -6.67 20.61 8.94
C ALA A 101 -5.14 20.87 8.99
N ASP A 102 -4.35 19.80 8.99
CA ASP A 102 -2.90 19.86 9.25
C ASP A 102 -2.07 19.94 7.96
N MET A 103 -2.73 19.88 6.79
CA MET A 103 -2.07 19.74 5.49
C MET A 103 -2.46 20.84 4.51
N VAL A 104 -1.47 21.54 3.99
CA VAL A 104 -1.65 22.45 2.85
C VAL A 104 -1.64 21.63 1.57
N GLN A 105 -2.78 21.59 0.89
CA GLN A 105 -3.01 20.72 -0.26
C GLN A 105 -3.40 21.50 -1.52
N TRP A 106 -2.73 21.18 -2.63
CA TRP A 106 -3.04 21.65 -3.97
C TRP A 106 -3.44 20.48 -4.87
N GLN A 107 -4.61 20.57 -5.50
CA GLN A 107 -5.06 19.56 -6.46
C GLN A 107 -5.98 20.20 -7.50
N VAL A 108 -5.79 19.82 -8.77
CA VAL A 108 -6.56 20.32 -9.94
C VAL A 108 -6.70 21.85 -9.97
N GLY A 109 -5.60 22.58 -9.73
CA GLY A 109 -5.60 24.03 -9.84
C GLY A 109 -6.21 24.78 -8.64
N ARG A 110 -6.47 24.10 -7.52
CA ARG A 110 -7.16 24.68 -6.35
C ARG A 110 -6.45 24.35 -5.05
N TRP A 111 -6.44 25.33 -4.15
CA TRP A 111 -6.10 25.13 -2.75
C TRP A 111 -7.27 24.55 -1.97
N PHE A 112 -6.96 23.65 -1.05
CA PHE A 112 -7.96 23.08 -0.14
C PHE A 112 -8.13 23.97 1.07
N ARG A 113 -9.39 24.20 1.46
CA ARG A 113 -9.72 24.80 2.76
C ARG A 113 -9.22 23.92 3.89
N ARG A 114 -8.71 24.55 4.95
CA ARG A 114 -8.16 23.88 6.14
C ARG A 114 -9.12 23.96 7.32
N GLY A 115 -10.31 23.39 7.12
CA GLY A 115 -11.30 23.17 8.17
C GLY A 115 -10.98 21.93 9.03
N PRO A 116 -11.91 21.52 9.92
CA PRO A 116 -11.70 20.39 10.81
C PRO A 116 -11.27 19.10 10.11
N ALA A 117 -10.29 18.41 10.71
CA ALA A 117 -9.83 17.12 10.21
C ALA A 117 -10.98 16.11 10.27
N SER A 118 -11.10 15.31 9.22
CA SER A 118 -12.10 14.23 9.13
C SER A 118 -11.51 12.90 8.72
N THR A 119 -10.19 12.85 8.50
CA THR A 119 -9.42 11.61 8.47
C THR A 119 -8.03 11.88 9.02
N TYR A 120 -7.38 10.86 9.59
CA TYR A 120 -6.02 10.97 10.12
C TYR A 120 -5.09 9.92 9.52
N VAL A 121 -3.85 10.30 9.26
CA VAL A 121 -2.80 9.39 8.75
C VAL A 121 -1.60 9.40 9.69
N PHE A 122 -0.97 8.25 9.89
CA PHE A 122 0.36 8.22 10.50
C PHE A 122 1.41 8.37 9.41
N THR A 123 2.39 9.25 9.62
CA THR A 123 3.40 9.61 8.61
C THR A 123 4.82 9.19 8.98
N GLY A 124 4.99 8.55 10.15
CA GLY A 124 6.26 7.97 10.57
C GLY A 124 6.83 7.00 9.53
N SER A 125 8.11 6.70 9.66
CA SER A 125 8.81 5.87 8.69
C SER A 125 8.16 4.50 8.55
N ARG A 126 8.22 3.95 7.33
CA ARG A 126 7.83 2.56 7.09
C ARG A 126 8.61 1.59 7.99
N LEU A 127 9.85 1.95 8.32
CA LEU A 127 10.74 1.14 9.15
C LEU A 127 10.17 0.96 10.56
N GLN A 128 9.64 2.03 11.17
CA GLN A 128 8.99 1.97 12.48
C GLN A 128 7.75 1.06 12.47
N ILE A 129 6.89 1.20 11.47
CA ILE A 129 5.68 0.38 11.33
C ILE A 129 6.05 -1.10 11.11
N GLU A 130 7.02 -1.37 10.24
CA GLU A 130 7.46 -2.72 9.92
C GLU A 130 8.17 -3.39 11.11
N GLU A 131 8.98 -2.65 11.88
CA GLU A 131 9.57 -3.13 13.13
C GLU A 131 8.49 -3.52 14.14
N LEU A 132 7.50 -2.66 14.37
CA LEU A 132 6.44 -2.93 15.33
C LEU A 132 5.62 -4.16 14.95
N VAL A 133 5.26 -4.30 13.66
CA VAL A 133 4.59 -5.52 13.15
C VAL A 133 5.49 -6.73 13.37
N ARG A 134 6.77 -6.65 12.99
CA ARG A 134 7.72 -7.77 13.13
C ARG A 134 7.86 -8.21 14.57
N ARG A 135 8.10 -7.27 15.50
CA ARG A 135 8.24 -7.56 16.94
C ARG A 135 6.99 -8.25 17.49
N ARG A 136 5.79 -7.73 17.16
CA ARG A 136 4.51 -8.30 17.62
C ARG A 136 4.25 -9.70 17.05
N VAL A 137 4.52 -9.91 15.76
CA VAL A 137 4.25 -11.20 15.09
C VAL A 137 5.25 -12.28 15.52
N LEU A 138 6.54 -11.95 15.58
CA LEU A 138 7.59 -12.90 15.93
C LEU A 138 7.65 -13.23 17.43
N ALA A 139 6.89 -12.51 18.26
CA ALA A 139 6.68 -12.89 19.66
C ALA A 139 5.85 -14.19 19.80
N ASN A 140 5.12 -14.60 18.76
CA ASN A 140 4.39 -15.86 18.76
C ASN A 140 5.33 -17.02 18.36
N PRO A 141 5.55 -18.03 19.24
CA PRO A 141 6.49 -19.13 18.98
C PRO A 141 6.07 -20.05 17.83
N ALA A 142 4.81 -20.01 17.38
CA ALA A 142 4.37 -20.75 16.20
C ALA A 142 4.94 -20.16 14.89
N VAL A 143 5.41 -18.91 14.91
CA VAL A 143 6.04 -18.23 13.76
C VAL A 143 7.55 -18.34 13.87
N THR A 144 8.17 -18.96 12.89
CA THR A 144 9.62 -19.05 12.75
C THR A 144 10.07 -18.38 11.46
N THR A 145 11.31 -17.87 11.44
CA THR A 145 11.88 -17.20 10.27
C THR A 145 13.04 -18.01 9.71
N LEU A 146 13.08 -18.14 8.39
CA LEU A 146 14.21 -18.65 7.65
C LEU A 146 14.81 -17.49 6.84
N GLU A 147 15.71 -16.75 7.49
CA GLU A 147 16.38 -15.57 6.92
C GLU A 147 17.50 -15.93 5.95
N SER A 148 17.97 -14.94 5.18
CA SER A 148 19.02 -15.14 4.15
C SER A 148 18.72 -16.31 3.23
N THR A 149 17.45 -16.49 2.86
CA THR A 149 17.01 -17.67 2.09
C THR A 149 16.07 -17.25 0.98
N ASP A 150 16.42 -17.61 -0.25
CA ASP A 150 15.59 -17.40 -1.43
C ASP A 150 14.64 -18.60 -1.60
N VAL A 151 13.36 -18.34 -1.87
CA VAL A 151 12.49 -19.34 -2.49
C VAL A 151 12.76 -19.34 -3.99
N VAL A 152 13.00 -20.51 -4.56
CA VAL A 152 13.43 -20.67 -5.96
C VAL A 152 12.46 -21.50 -6.80
N GLY A 153 11.50 -22.17 -6.16
CA GLY A 153 10.47 -22.96 -6.83
C GLY A 153 9.36 -23.39 -5.88
N LEU A 154 8.31 -23.98 -6.45
CA LEU A 154 7.22 -24.64 -5.71
C LEU A 154 7.42 -26.16 -5.77
N LEU A 155 6.99 -26.86 -4.72
CA LEU A 155 6.84 -28.30 -4.71
C LEU A 155 5.39 -28.65 -5.05
N GLY A 156 5.17 -29.72 -5.82
CA GLY A 156 3.85 -30.20 -6.19
C GLY A 156 3.64 -30.28 -7.70
N ASP A 157 2.38 -30.13 -8.11
CA ASP A 157 1.95 -30.27 -9.51
C ASP A 157 0.82 -29.28 -9.84
N ALA A 158 0.26 -29.38 -11.04
CA ALA A 158 -0.81 -28.54 -11.54
C ALA A 158 -2.08 -28.54 -10.67
N SER A 159 -2.27 -29.57 -9.83
CA SER A 159 -3.43 -29.74 -8.97
C SER A 159 -3.21 -29.23 -7.55
N ARG A 160 -1.99 -29.34 -7.00
CA ARG A 160 -1.70 -28.94 -5.62
C ARG A 160 -0.24 -28.57 -5.39
N VAL A 161 -0.04 -27.44 -4.74
CA VAL A 161 1.23 -27.03 -4.13
C VAL A 161 1.38 -27.69 -2.76
N ARG A 162 2.57 -28.22 -2.48
CA ARG A 162 2.92 -29.00 -1.29
C ARG A 162 4.13 -28.44 -0.53
N GLY A 163 4.56 -27.24 -0.87
CA GLY A 163 5.72 -26.60 -0.26
C GLY A 163 6.53 -25.77 -1.26
N VAL A 164 7.75 -25.46 -0.88
CA VAL A 164 8.68 -24.63 -1.66
C VAL A 164 10.06 -25.28 -1.76
N LEU A 165 10.79 -24.92 -2.81
CA LEU A 165 12.24 -25.14 -2.89
C LEU A 165 12.94 -23.89 -2.36
N VAL A 166 13.85 -24.07 -1.40
CA VAL A 166 14.61 -22.98 -0.78
C VAL A 166 16.09 -23.10 -1.08
N ARG A 167 16.79 -21.97 -1.15
CA ARG A 167 18.24 -21.89 -1.33
C ARG A 167 18.82 -20.80 -0.44
N GLU A 168 19.89 -21.14 0.29
CA GLU A 168 20.60 -20.17 1.12
C GLU A 168 21.27 -19.09 0.27
N ARG A 169 21.34 -17.88 0.83
CA ARG A 169 21.92 -16.70 0.21
C ARG A 169 23.11 -16.21 1.03
N GLY A 170 24.18 -15.79 0.34
CA GLY A 170 25.38 -15.20 0.94
C GLY A 170 26.66 -15.88 0.49
N ASP A 171 27.80 -15.29 0.86
CA ASP A 171 29.11 -15.86 0.56
C ASP A 171 29.32 -17.14 1.37
N GLY A 172 29.67 -18.24 0.69
CA GLY A 172 29.78 -19.56 1.29
C GLY A 172 28.45 -20.30 1.50
N ALA A 173 27.31 -19.72 1.08
CA ALA A 173 26.01 -20.37 1.16
C ALA A 173 25.95 -21.66 0.34
N ARG A 174 25.19 -22.64 0.83
CA ARG A 174 24.93 -23.88 0.08
C ARG A 174 24.17 -23.54 -1.20
N LYS A 175 24.74 -23.91 -2.34
CA LYS A 175 24.07 -23.76 -3.66
C LYS A 175 22.94 -24.78 -3.87
N GLU A 176 22.90 -25.82 -3.04
CA GLU A 176 21.89 -26.87 -3.10
C GLU A 176 20.50 -26.35 -2.71
N GLU A 177 19.53 -26.67 -3.55
CA GLU A 177 18.12 -26.38 -3.30
C GLU A 177 17.55 -27.46 -2.38
N ARG A 178 16.85 -27.05 -1.33
CA ARG A 178 16.25 -27.96 -0.35
C ARG A 178 14.73 -27.86 -0.36
N PRO A 179 14.01 -28.99 -0.28
CA PRO A 179 12.57 -28.95 -0.13
C PRO A 179 12.18 -28.48 1.27
N LEU A 180 11.19 -27.61 1.35
CA LEU A 180 10.47 -27.25 2.56
C LEU A 180 8.98 -27.56 2.33
N GLU A 181 8.55 -28.72 2.82
CA GLU A 181 7.16 -29.18 2.68
C GLU A 181 6.21 -28.33 3.51
N ALA A 182 5.02 -28.05 2.97
CA ALA A 182 3.97 -27.29 3.63
C ALA A 182 2.59 -27.67 3.07
N ASP A 183 1.56 -27.56 3.92
CA ASP A 183 0.17 -27.74 3.52
C ASP A 183 -0.37 -26.53 2.74
N LEU A 184 0.27 -25.36 2.95
CA LEU A 184 -0.03 -24.10 2.30
C LEU A 184 1.22 -23.27 2.09
N VAL A 185 1.28 -22.66 0.91
CA VAL A 185 2.25 -21.63 0.58
C VAL A 185 1.51 -20.32 0.34
N VAL A 186 1.90 -19.26 1.04
CA VAL A 186 1.42 -17.89 0.80
C VAL A 186 2.56 -17.06 0.24
N ASP A 187 2.44 -16.64 -1.02
CA ASP A 187 3.36 -15.70 -1.63
C ASP A 187 3.04 -14.26 -1.20
N ALA A 188 3.95 -13.68 -0.41
CA ALA A 188 3.98 -12.29 0.02
C ALA A 188 5.31 -11.61 -0.36
N SER A 189 6.00 -12.12 -1.40
CA SER A 189 7.31 -11.66 -1.86
C SER A 189 7.27 -10.29 -2.56
N GLY A 190 6.07 -9.71 -2.66
CA GLY A 190 5.82 -8.35 -3.11
C GLY A 190 5.99 -8.18 -4.62
N HIS A 191 6.42 -6.99 -5.03
CA HIS A 191 6.54 -6.62 -6.45
C HIS A 191 7.47 -7.57 -7.25
N GLY A 192 8.41 -8.22 -6.56
CA GLY A 192 9.42 -9.10 -7.13
C GLY A 192 8.99 -10.54 -7.31
N THR A 193 7.71 -10.86 -7.07
CA THR A 193 7.19 -12.23 -7.11
C THR A 193 7.59 -12.98 -8.39
N LYS A 194 7.94 -14.25 -8.18
CA LYS A 194 8.21 -15.24 -9.24
C LYS A 194 7.15 -16.34 -9.28
N ALA A 195 6.04 -16.18 -8.56
CA ALA A 195 4.96 -17.16 -8.51
C ALA A 195 4.40 -17.55 -9.89
N PRO A 196 4.21 -16.63 -10.87
CA PRO A 196 3.80 -17.03 -12.22
C PRO A 196 4.74 -18.04 -12.87
N GLN A 197 6.05 -17.87 -12.70
CA GLN A 197 7.07 -18.78 -13.23
C GLN A 197 7.06 -20.11 -12.47
N TRP A 198 6.98 -20.07 -11.13
CA TRP A 198 6.95 -21.28 -10.33
C TRP A 198 5.70 -22.13 -10.56
N LEU A 199 4.53 -21.50 -10.75
CA LEU A 199 3.29 -22.19 -11.09
C LEU A 199 3.39 -22.88 -12.46
N THR A 200 3.90 -22.18 -13.47
CA THR A 200 4.14 -22.77 -14.79
C THR A 200 5.09 -23.97 -14.70
N ALA A 201 6.14 -23.88 -13.88
CA ALA A 201 7.15 -24.94 -13.72
C ALA A 201 6.57 -26.25 -13.13
N ILE A 202 5.53 -26.18 -12.31
CA ILE A 202 4.82 -27.37 -11.79
C ILE A 202 3.62 -27.79 -12.66
N GLY A 203 3.47 -27.18 -13.85
CA GLY A 203 2.40 -27.49 -14.81
C GLY A 203 1.07 -26.78 -14.56
N ALA A 204 1.00 -25.82 -13.64
CA ALA A 204 -0.18 -24.98 -13.43
C ALA A 204 -0.21 -23.80 -14.41
N GLU A 205 -1.39 -23.20 -14.61
CA GLU A 205 -1.47 -21.96 -15.37
C GLU A 205 -0.99 -20.77 -14.53
N ALA A 206 -0.24 -19.83 -15.13
CA ALA A 206 0.09 -18.55 -14.51
C ALA A 206 -1.15 -17.62 -14.44
N PRO A 207 -1.26 -16.71 -13.45
CA PRO A 207 -2.37 -15.76 -13.42
C PRO A 207 -2.28 -14.79 -14.60
N ARG A 208 -3.44 -14.38 -15.13
CA ARG A 208 -3.47 -13.25 -16.06
C ARG A 208 -3.07 -11.98 -15.31
N GLU A 209 -2.12 -11.23 -15.85
CA GLU A 209 -1.71 -9.94 -15.30
C GLU A 209 -2.40 -8.78 -16.01
N GLU A 210 -2.85 -7.81 -15.23
CA GLU A 210 -3.35 -6.53 -15.67
C GLU A 210 -2.40 -5.43 -15.21
N THR A 211 -1.90 -4.62 -16.13
CA THR A 211 -0.86 -3.62 -15.86
C THR A 211 -1.26 -2.24 -16.36
N ILE A 212 -0.98 -1.22 -15.56
CA ILE A 212 -1.07 0.21 -15.92
C ILE A 212 0.20 0.91 -15.42
N ASP A 213 0.96 1.49 -16.33
CA ASP A 213 2.22 2.16 -16.02
C ASP A 213 2.27 3.59 -16.58
N THR A 214 2.23 4.56 -15.67
CA THR A 214 2.40 5.99 -16.00
C THR A 214 3.86 6.40 -16.13
N GLY A 215 4.80 5.51 -15.77
CA GLY A 215 6.22 5.82 -15.67
C GLY A 215 6.54 6.72 -14.48
N LEU A 216 5.68 6.74 -13.45
CA LEU A 216 5.88 7.59 -12.29
C LEU A 216 7.22 7.30 -11.59
N ALA A 217 7.89 8.36 -11.22
CA ALA A 217 9.18 8.35 -10.57
C ALA A 217 9.13 9.17 -9.29
N TYR A 218 9.82 8.70 -8.24
CA TYR A 218 10.03 9.44 -7.00
C TYR A 218 11.48 9.78 -6.77
N SER A 219 11.70 10.89 -6.09
CA SER A 219 12.95 11.16 -5.41
C SER A 219 12.64 11.62 -3.99
N SER A 220 13.19 10.93 -3.00
CA SER A 220 12.90 11.16 -1.58
C SER A 220 14.15 11.56 -0.83
N ARG A 221 14.03 12.57 0.04
CA ARG A 221 15.14 13.09 0.85
C ARG A 221 14.62 13.54 2.20
N VAL A 222 15.39 13.28 3.25
CA VAL A 222 15.06 13.70 4.62
C VAL A 222 15.67 15.07 4.88
N PHE A 223 14.89 15.96 5.49
CA PHE A 223 15.29 17.32 5.86
C PHE A 223 14.94 17.59 7.33
N ARG A 224 15.76 18.39 8.00
CA ARG A 224 15.46 18.98 9.30
C ARG A 224 14.99 20.41 9.09
N ASP A 225 13.83 20.77 9.64
CA ASP A 225 13.39 22.17 9.70
C ASP A 225 14.16 22.87 10.82
N THR A 226 15.07 23.77 10.45
CA THR A 226 15.98 24.48 11.35
C THR A 226 15.40 25.77 11.90
N ASN A 227 14.44 26.36 11.17
CA ASN A 227 13.89 27.69 11.46
C ASN A 227 12.44 27.64 11.97
N GLY A 228 11.85 26.46 12.11
CA GLY A 228 10.42 26.31 12.39
C GLY A 228 9.55 26.95 11.30
N SER A 229 10.06 26.97 10.08
CA SER A 229 9.50 27.70 8.94
C SER A 229 8.18 27.09 8.43
N LEU A 230 7.93 25.81 8.76
CA LEU A 230 6.62 25.18 8.58
C LEU A 230 5.57 25.68 9.60
N GLY A 231 6.02 26.34 10.67
CA GLY A 231 5.19 26.83 11.76
C GLY A 231 4.59 25.71 12.62
N THR A 232 3.75 26.08 13.59
CA THR A 232 3.03 25.12 14.44
C THR A 232 1.75 24.59 13.79
N ASP A 233 1.24 25.29 12.79
CA ASP A 233 -0.08 25.00 12.23
C ASP A 233 -0.01 24.07 11.03
N THR A 234 1.04 24.17 10.20
CA THR A 234 1.20 23.41 8.96
C THR A 234 2.18 22.27 9.16
N HIS A 235 1.67 21.04 9.20
CA HIS A 235 2.49 19.86 9.49
C HIS A 235 2.88 19.10 8.22
N ALA A 236 2.13 19.28 7.13
CA ALA A 236 2.35 18.56 5.89
C ALA A 236 2.02 19.39 4.66
N PHE A 237 2.65 19.04 3.54
CA PHE A 237 2.38 19.58 2.22
C PHE A 237 2.02 18.48 1.24
N TRP A 238 1.04 18.74 0.38
CA TRP A 238 0.72 17.84 -0.72
C TRP A 238 0.30 18.57 -1.99
N VAL A 239 1.18 18.55 -2.98
CA VAL A 239 0.92 18.99 -4.35
C VAL A 239 0.69 17.74 -5.20
N VAL A 240 -0.57 17.53 -5.59
CA VAL A 240 -0.99 16.32 -6.30
C VAL A 240 -0.79 16.48 -7.82
N PRO A 241 -0.08 15.56 -8.49
CA PRO A 241 0.00 15.56 -9.94
C PRO A 241 -1.36 15.41 -10.61
N ASN A 242 -1.51 15.99 -11.79
CA ASN A 242 -2.71 15.88 -12.63
C ASN A 242 -2.31 15.92 -14.13
N PRO A 243 -3.23 15.68 -15.07
CA PRO A 243 -2.88 15.63 -16.49
C PRO A 243 -2.23 16.89 -17.07
N ALA A 244 -2.45 18.07 -16.47
CA ALA A 244 -1.81 19.34 -16.86
C ALA A 244 -0.55 19.66 -16.03
N GLN A 245 -0.33 18.98 -14.91
CA GLN A 245 0.81 19.13 -14.01
C GLN A 245 1.30 17.73 -13.61
N VAL A 246 2.12 17.12 -14.47
CA VAL A 246 2.55 15.72 -14.35
C VAL A 246 3.63 15.49 -13.29
N TYR A 247 3.79 16.44 -12.37
CA TYR A 247 4.75 16.43 -11.27
C TYR A 247 4.10 16.95 -9.99
N GLY A 248 4.71 16.67 -8.85
CA GLY A 248 4.16 16.97 -7.54
C GLY A 248 5.19 16.83 -6.44
N ALA A 249 4.76 17.19 -5.23
CA ALA A 249 5.58 17.14 -4.04
C ALA A 249 4.75 16.77 -2.82
N VAL A 250 5.36 16.03 -1.91
CA VAL A 250 4.82 15.71 -0.59
C VAL A 250 5.89 16.00 0.44
N VAL A 251 5.52 16.66 1.54
CA VAL A 251 6.39 16.85 2.71
C VAL A 251 5.63 16.34 3.92
N LEU A 252 6.20 15.37 4.62
CA LEU A 252 5.56 14.71 5.77
C LEU A 252 6.50 14.67 6.97
N PRO A 253 5.99 14.84 8.19
CA PRO A 253 6.80 14.73 9.39
C PRO A 253 7.14 13.27 9.70
N LEU A 254 8.31 13.05 10.27
CA LEU A 254 8.83 11.78 10.74
C LEU A 254 8.93 11.75 12.28
N GLU A 255 9.05 10.55 12.84
CA GLU A 255 9.08 10.27 14.28
C GLU A 255 10.26 10.90 15.04
N ASP A 256 11.33 11.28 14.33
CA ASP A 256 12.53 11.90 14.88
C ASP A 256 12.51 13.44 14.80
N GLY A 257 11.39 14.02 14.38
CA GLY A 257 11.24 15.47 14.17
C GLY A 257 11.75 15.98 12.82
N ASN A 258 12.32 15.11 11.97
CA ASN A 258 12.65 15.46 10.59
C ASN A 258 11.40 15.40 9.69
N HIS A 259 11.58 15.79 8.44
CA HIS A 259 10.56 15.74 7.39
C HIS A 259 11.06 14.94 6.20
N LEU A 260 10.25 14.02 5.71
CA LEU A 260 10.48 13.35 4.43
C LEU A 260 9.88 14.21 3.32
N ALA A 261 10.74 14.78 2.49
CA ALA A 261 10.34 15.40 1.24
C ALA A 261 10.36 14.38 0.10
N VAL A 262 9.35 14.43 -0.74
CA VAL A 262 9.17 13.50 -1.85
C VAL A 262 8.73 14.28 -3.06
N LEU A 263 9.54 14.22 -4.10
CA LEU A 263 9.21 14.74 -5.42
C LEU A 263 8.71 13.59 -6.28
N SER A 264 7.70 13.87 -7.10
CA SER A 264 7.12 12.89 -8.00
C SER A 264 7.00 13.48 -9.40
N GLY A 265 7.26 12.70 -10.43
CA GLY A 265 7.08 13.10 -11.83
C GLY A 265 6.75 11.89 -12.70
N LEU A 266 5.88 12.06 -13.69
CA LEU A 266 5.58 11.02 -14.68
C LEU A 266 6.74 10.87 -15.68
N ARG A 267 6.58 9.94 -16.63
CA ARG A 267 7.59 9.64 -17.65
C ARG A 267 8.03 10.91 -18.39
N GLY A 268 9.34 11.15 -18.43
CA GLY A 268 9.96 12.33 -19.03
C GLY A 268 10.09 13.54 -18.09
N ASP A 269 9.52 13.46 -16.89
CA ASP A 269 9.56 14.50 -15.86
C ASP A 269 10.13 13.98 -14.54
N GLU A 270 10.94 12.93 -14.58
CA GLU A 270 11.45 12.25 -13.41
C GLU A 270 12.26 13.21 -12.50
N PRO A 271 12.01 13.22 -11.18
CA PRO A 271 12.76 14.07 -10.27
C PRO A 271 14.21 13.58 -10.14
N PRO A 272 15.19 14.51 -10.08
CA PRO A 272 16.61 14.19 -9.97
C PRO A 272 16.97 13.64 -8.59
N THR A 273 18.16 13.06 -8.49
CA THR A 273 18.76 12.61 -7.22
C THR A 273 20.02 13.39 -6.86
N ASP A 274 20.45 14.32 -7.71
CA ASP A 274 21.48 15.30 -7.35
C ASP A 274 20.92 16.33 -6.36
N ASP A 275 21.74 16.77 -5.42
CA ASP A 275 21.30 17.58 -4.28
C ASP A 275 20.77 18.96 -4.69
N ASP A 276 21.48 19.67 -5.57
CA ASP A 276 21.09 21.02 -6.01
C ASP A 276 19.94 20.96 -7.00
N GLU A 277 19.96 19.98 -7.91
CA GLU A 277 18.88 19.74 -8.85
C GLU A 277 17.57 19.34 -8.15
N TYR A 278 17.65 18.58 -7.04
CA TYR A 278 16.49 18.18 -6.23
C TYR A 278 15.74 19.40 -5.71
N VAL A 279 16.45 20.34 -5.09
CA VAL A 279 15.84 21.57 -4.57
C VAL A 279 15.34 22.43 -5.74
N ALA A 280 16.12 22.56 -6.82
CA ALA A 280 15.73 23.34 -8.00
C ALA A 280 14.47 22.81 -8.68
N TYR A 281 14.22 21.49 -8.68
CA TYR A 281 13.02 20.87 -9.25
C TYR A 281 11.73 21.44 -8.65
N THR A 282 11.75 21.81 -7.35
CA THR A 282 10.57 22.35 -6.65
C THR A 282 10.16 23.75 -7.11
N LYS A 283 11.00 24.49 -7.84
CA LYS A 283 10.65 25.77 -8.47
C LYS A 283 9.52 25.64 -9.49
N ARG A 284 9.30 24.43 -10.00
CA ARG A 284 8.24 24.11 -10.97
C ARG A 284 6.87 24.02 -10.32
N LEU A 285 6.81 23.84 -9.00
CA LEU A 285 5.54 23.68 -8.30
C LEU A 285 4.68 24.95 -8.42
N PRO A 286 3.34 24.83 -8.35
CA PRO A 286 2.42 25.96 -8.53
C PRO A 286 2.66 27.16 -7.60
N HIS A 287 3.32 26.94 -6.46
CA HIS A 287 3.71 27.99 -5.53
C HIS A 287 5.07 27.65 -4.92
N PRO A 288 5.96 28.63 -4.69
CA PRO A 288 7.35 28.39 -4.29
C PRO A 288 7.55 28.01 -2.81
N PHE A 289 6.50 27.69 -2.05
CA PHE A 289 6.59 27.48 -0.60
C PHE A 289 7.47 26.28 -0.24
N VAL A 290 7.36 25.16 -0.99
CA VAL A 290 8.24 23.99 -0.81
C VAL A 290 9.69 24.36 -1.13
N TYR A 291 9.91 25.13 -2.20
CA TYR A 291 11.24 25.59 -2.59
C TYR A 291 11.87 26.48 -1.51
N HIS A 292 11.12 27.46 -1.00
CA HIS A 292 11.58 28.35 0.06
C HIS A 292 11.94 27.57 1.33
N TRP A 293 11.07 26.66 1.76
CA TRP A 293 11.33 25.78 2.90
C TRP A 293 12.61 24.95 2.70
N MET A 294 12.75 24.26 1.56
CA MET A 294 13.91 23.39 1.30
C MET A 294 15.24 24.13 1.23
N ARG A 295 15.25 25.42 0.88
CA ARG A 295 16.47 26.23 0.86
C ARG A 295 17.02 26.54 2.24
N GLU A 296 16.14 26.59 3.24
CA GLU A 296 16.49 26.91 4.62
C GLU A 296 16.64 25.65 5.48
N ALA A 297 15.95 24.57 5.12
CA ALA A 297 16.03 23.28 5.78
C ALA A 297 17.39 22.59 5.57
N GLU A 298 17.83 21.82 6.57
CA GLU A 298 19.10 21.10 6.54
C GLU A 298 18.89 19.66 6.02
N PRO A 299 19.53 19.23 4.91
CA PRO A 299 19.38 17.87 4.43
C PRO A 299 20.04 16.85 5.36
N GLN A 300 19.32 15.80 5.73
CA GLN A 300 19.77 14.72 6.64
C GLN A 300 20.09 13.42 5.89
N SER A 301 19.81 13.35 4.59
CA SER A 301 20.11 12.20 3.74
C SER A 301 20.48 12.65 2.33
N PRO A 302 21.12 11.78 1.51
CA PRO A 302 21.10 11.94 0.06
C PRO A 302 19.66 11.76 -0.47
N ALA A 303 19.42 12.18 -1.72
CA ALA A 303 18.17 11.88 -2.40
C ALA A 303 18.18 10.45 -2.97
N PHE A 304 17.12 9.70 -2.69
CA PHE A 304 16.94 8.32 -3.18
C PHE A 304 15.89 8.31 -4.29
N GLY A 305 16.21 7.68 -5.42
CA GLY A 305 15.30 7.52 -6.55
C GLY A 305 14.51 6.21 -6.51
N PHE A 306 13.24 6.24 -6.91
CA PHE A 306 12.41 5.05 -7.14
C PHE A 306 11.64 5.16 -8.45
N ARG A 307 11.57 4.07 -9.23
CA ARG A 307 10.99 4.06 -10.59
C ARG A 307 10.05 2.87 -10.88
N LYS A 308 9.92 1.91 -9.95
CA LYS A 308 9.07 0.72 -10.14
C LYS A 308 7.66 0.97 -9.59
N THR A 309 6.84 1.70 -10.34
CA THR A 309 5.58 2.28 -9.84
C THR A 309 4.33 1.83 -10.61
N ALA A 310 4.48 0.88 -11.54
CA ALA A 310 3.35 0.34 -12.29
C ALA A 310 2.33 -0.32 -11.35
N ASN A 311 1.04 -0.09 -11.63
CA ASN A 311 -0.03 -0.87 -11.04
C ASN A 311 -0.03 -2.24 -11.72
N VAL A 312 0.00 -3.32 -10.94
CA VAL A 312 -0.08 -4.70 -11.45
C VAL A 312 -1.09 -5.48 -10.63
N ARG A 313 -2.09 -6.06 -11.28
CA ARG A 313 -3.08 -6.95 -10.65
C ARG A 313 -3.00 -8.33 -11.26
N ARG A 314 -2.76 -9.33 -10.41
CA ARG A 314 -2.68 -10.74 -10.83
C ARG A 314 -4.03 -11.41 -10.58
N ARG A 315 -4.68 -11.81 -11.67
CA ARG A 315 -6.08 -12.27 -11.70
C ARG A 315 -6.22 -13.75 -11.33
N TYR A 316 -5.78 -14.11 -10.13
CA TYR A 316 -5.98 -15.45 -9.56
C TYR A 316 -7.47 -15.80 -9.32
N ASP A 317 -8.37 -14.83 -9.38
CA ASP A 317 -9.83 -15.00 -9.25
C ASP A 317 -10.53 -15.62 -10.47
N LEU A 318 -9.90 -15.49 -11.64
CA LEU A 318 -10.41 -15.98 -12.92
C LEU A 318 -10.38 -17.51 -12.99
N PRO A 319 -11.30 -18.14 -13.75
CA PRO A 319 -11.24 -19.57 -14.03
C PRO A 319 -9.91 -19.98 -14.66
N GLY A 320 -9.43 -21.17 -14.30
CA GLY A 320 -8.19 -21.78 -14.78
C GLY A 320 -7.77 -22.91 -13.82
N PRO A 321 -6.90 -23.84 -14.25
CA PRO A 321 -6.31 -24.85 -13.37
C PRO A 321 -5.38 -24.13 -12.38
N ARG A 322 -5.93 -23.77 -11.22
CA ARG A 322 -5.20 -23.20 -10.09
C ARG A 322 -4.97 -24.31 -9.06
N PRO A 323 -3.71 -24.60 -8.69
CA PRO A 323 -3.46 -25.63 -7.71
C PRO A 323 -4.02 -25.22 -6.35
N ALA A 324 -4.51 -26.19 -5.60
CA ALA A 324 -4.78 -26.01 -4.18
C ALA A 324 -3.47 -25.74 -3.42
N GLY A 325 -3.55 -25.17 -2.21
CA GLY A 325 -2.37 -25.01 -1.35
C GLY A 325 -1.46 -23.82 -1.71
N PHE A 326 -1.92 -22.90 -2.56
CA PHE A 326 -1.18 -21.69 -2.90
C PHE A 326 -2.05 -20.43 -2.87
N LEU A 327 -1.62 -19.41 -2.12
CA LEU A 327 -2.24 -18.09 -2.10
C LEU A 327 -1.21 -17.02 -2.44
N ALA A 328 -1.63 -15.92 -3.06
CA ALA A 328 -0.85 -14.70 -3.20
C ALA A 328 -1.50 -13.56 -2.44
N THR A 329 -0.70 -12.71 -1.79
CA THR A 329 -1.15 -11.54 -1.01
C THR A 329 -0.19 -10.34 -1.14
N GLY A 330 -0.61 -9.18 -0.65
CA GLY A 330 0.16 -7.93 -0.76
C GLY A 330 0.48 -7.57 -2.21
N ASP A 331 1.67 -7.00 -2.45
CA ASP A 331 2.08 -6.59 -3.79
C ASP A 331 2.30 -7.80 -4.74
N ALA A 332 2.47 -9.02 -4.21
CA ALA A 332 2.51 -10.22 -5.05
C ALA A 332 1.15 -10.49 -5.72
N LEU A 333 0.04 -10.11 -5.06
CA LEU A 333 -1.30 -10.19 -5.62
C LEU A 333 -1.70 -8.94 -6.41
N CYS A 334 -1.51 -7.77 -5.82
CA CYS A 334 -1.97 -6.50 -6.35
C CYS A 334 -1.02 -5.38 -5.92
N THR A 335 -0.17 -4.93 -6.85
CA THR A 335 0.74 -3.79 -6.67
C THR A 335 0.04 -2.51 -7.11
N PHE A 336 0.19 -1.45 -6.32
CA PHE A 336 -0.37 -0.12 -6.61
C PHE A 336 0.73 0.88 -6.90
N ASN A 337 0.41 1.88 -7.71
CA ASN A 337 1.18 3.11 -7.77
C ASN A 337 1.22 3.74 -6.37
N PRO A 338 2.40 3.95 -5.77
CA PRO A 338 2.51 4.33 -4.37
C PRO A 338 2.10 5.79 -4.10
N ILE A 339 1.72 6.58 -5.12
CA ILE A 339 1.32 7.98 -4.96
C ILE A 339 0.07 8.11 -4.10
N TYR A 340 -0.75 7.06 -4.09
CA TYR A 340 -1.99 7.00 -3.35
C TYR A 340 -1.80 6.52 -1.90
N GLY A 341 -0.60 6.08 -1.49
CA GLY A 341 -0.31 5.68 -0.10
C GLY A 341 -1.07 4.43 0.39
N GLN A 342 -1.57 3.58 -0.51
CA GLN A 342 -2.52 2.50 -0.15
C GLN A 342 -1.87 1.15 0.16
N GLY A 343 -0.61 0.91 -0.26
CA GLY A 343 -0.01 -0.44 -0.26
C GLY A 343 -0.03 -1.16 1.10
N MET A 344 0.47 -0.54 2.17
CA MET A 344 0.51 -1.18 3.50
C MET A 344 -0.89 -1.42 4.07
N SER A 345 -1.79 -0.47 3.83
CA SER A 345 -3.17 -0.55 4.29
C SER A 345 -3.92 -1.68 3.60
N VAL A 346 -3.74 -1.84 2.29
CA VAL A 346 -4.32 -2.95 1.53
C VAL A 346 -3.70 -4.28 1.97
N ALA A 347 -2.40 -4.33 2.27
CA ALA A 347 -1.78 -5.53 2.82
C ALA A 347 -2.42 -5.96 4.16
N ALA A 348 -2.64 -5.01 5.08
CA ALA A 348 -3.32 -5.29 6.35
C ALA A 348 -4.79 -5.69 6.15
N MET A 349 -5.53 -4.99 5.28
CA MET A 349 -6.91 -5.35 4.94
C MET A 349 -7.00 -6.72 4.28
N SER A 350 -6.00 -7.10 3.48
CA SER A 350 -5.91 -8.44 2.88
C SER A 350 -5.69 -9.51 3.96
N ALA A 351 -4.89 -9.24 5.00
CA ALA A 351 -4.75 -10.16 6.13
C ALA A 351 -6.04 -10.27 6.96
N VAL A 352 -6.80 -9.18 7.14
CA VAL A 352 -8.16 -9.27 7.72
C VAL A 352 -9.06 -10.16 6.87
N ALA A 353 -9.05 -9.98 5.54
CA ALA A 353 -9.82 -10.81 4.63
C ALA A 353 -9.38 -12.29 4.64
N LEU A 354 -8.08 -12.56 4.86
CA LEU A 354 -7.56 -13.91 5.07
C LEU A 354 -8.19 -14.54 6.33
N ARG A 355 -8.12 -13.84 7.46
CA ARG A 355 -8.68 -14.28 8.75
C ARG A 355 -10.16 -14.58 8.61
N ASP A 356 -10.92 -13.62 8.09
CA ASP A 356 -12.38 -13.74 7.98
C ASP A 356 -12.78 -14.86 7.02
N ALA A 357 -12.03 -15.09 5.94
CA ALA A 357 -12.29 -16.17 4.99
C ALA A 357 -11.96 -17.56 5.55
N LEU A 358 -10.93 -17.69 6.38
CA LEU A 358 -10.55 -18.94 7.04
C LEU A 358 -11.44 -19.26 8.26
N ALA A 359 -11.98 -18.23 8.93
CA ALA A 359 -12.88 -18.37 10.08
C ALA A 359 -14.37 -18.58 9.71
N ASP A 360 -14.75 -18.48 8.43
CA ASP A 360 -16.15 -18.64 7.98
C ASP A 360 -16.64 -20.09 8.15
N MET A 361 -17.24 -20.38 9.32
CA MET A 361 -17.78 -21.70 9.66
C MET A 361 -18.92 -22.18 8.75
N ARG A 362 -19.52 -21.30 7.94
CA ARG A 362 -20.64 -21.65 7.07
C ARG A 362 -20.17 -22.31 5.77
N ARG A 363 -18.87 -22.22 5.44
CA ARG A 363 -18.36 -22.59 4.11
C ARG A 363 -16.93 -23.11 4.22
N THR A 364 -16.62 -24.22 3.54
CA THR A 364 -15.25 -24.74 3.49
C THR A 364 -14.30 -23.71 2.86
N PRO A 365 -13.19 -23.36 3.53
CA PRO A 365 -12.23 -22.39 3.01
C PRO A 365 -11.33 -23.05 1.96
N THR A 366 -11.79 -23.07 0.70
CA THR A 366 -10.94 -23.51 -0.41
C THR A 366 -9.95 -22.42 -0.81
N THR A 367 -8.80 -22.82 -1.36
CA THR A 367 -7.76 -21.90 -1.85
C THR A 367 -8.34 -20.80 -2.76
N ARG A 368 -9.20 -21.20 -3.71
CA ARG A 368 -9.86 -20.27 -4.64
C ARG A 368 -10.77 -19.27 -3.93
N ARG A 369 -11.49 -19.71 -2.90
CA ARG A 369 -12.41 -18.86 -2.12
C ARG A 369 -11.62 -17.80 -1.34
N VAL A 370 -10.57 -18.23 -0.65
CA VAL A 370 -9.69 -17.34 0.11
C VAL A 370 -9.01 -16.35 -0.84
N GLN A 371 -8.45 -16.82 -1.96
CA GLN A 371 -7.80 -15.97 -2.95
C GLN A 371 -8.72 -14.88 -3.53
N ARG A 372 -10.01 -15.20 -3.72
CA ARG A 372 -11.03 -14.21 -4.13
C ARG A 372 -11.32 -13.18 -3.04
N ALA A 373 -11.32 -13.58 -1.77
CA ALA A 373 -11.48 -12.65 -0.66
C ALA A 373 -10.29 -11.68 -0.57
N LEU A 374 -9.06 -12.19 -0.70
CA LEU A 374 -7.84 -11.38 -0.76
C LEU A 374 -7.90 -10.35 -1.90
N LEU A 375 -8.27 -10.78 -3.11
CA LEU A 375 -8.38 -9.88 -4.25
C LEU A 375 -9.56 -8.89 -4.11
N ALA A 376 -10.64 -9.28 -3.45
CA ALA A 376 -11.76 -8.38 -3.17
C ALA A 376 -11.35 -7.26 -2.21
N ALA A 377 -10.51 -7.56 -1.21
CA ALA A 377 -9.98 -6.55 -0.27
C ALA A 377 -9.11 -5.48 -0.98
N SER A 378 -8.48 -5.84 -2.09
CA SER A 378 -7.61 -4.95 -2.88
C SER A 378 -8.37 -4.13 -3.96
N ARG A 379 -9.64 -4.46 -4.21
CA ARG A 379 -10.43 -3.94 -5.34
C ARG A 379 -10.60 -2.42 -5.32
N GLN A 380 -11.01 -1.85 -4.18
CA GLN A 380 -11.26 -0.41 -4.09
C GLN A 380 -9.99 0.41 -4.37
N ALA A 381 -8.86 0.01 -3.76
CA ALA A 381 -7.57 0.65 -4.00
C ALA A 381 -7.14 0.55 -5.46
N TRP A 382 -7.38 -0.60 -6.09
CA TRP A 382 -7.11 -0.79 -7.52
C TRP A 382 -7.96 0.15 -8.38
N ASP A 383 -9.27 0.21 -8.13
CA ASP A 383 -10.19 1.01 -8.93
C ASP A 383 -9.88 2.52 -8.82
N ILE A 384 -9.49 2.99 -7.62
CA ILE A 384 -9.01 4.36 -7.39
C ILE A 384 -7.72 4.63 -8.16
N SER A 385 -6.71 3.76 -7.99
CA SER A 385 -5.38 3.97 -8.59
C SER A 385 -5.42 3.85 -10.11
N ALA A 386 -6.03 2.79 -10.63
CA ALA A 386 -6.20 2.56 -12.05
C ALA A 386 -7.06 3.63 -12.72
N GLY A 387 -8.14 4.08 -12.07
CA GLY A 387 -9.03 5.10 -12.60
C GLY A 387 -8.34 6.45 -12.80
N SER A 388 -7.49 6.84 -11.85
CA SER A 388 -6.69 8.07 -11.92
C SER A 388 -5.54 7.94 -12.92
N ASP A 389 -4.78 6.83 -12.88
CA ASP A 389 -3.60 6.62 -13.73
C ASP A 389 -3.95 6.48 -15.22
N LYS A 390 -5.11 5.95 -15.57
CA LYS A 390 -5.61 5.90 -16.96
C LYS A 390 -5.75 7.27 -17.61
N LYS A 391 -5.99 8.32 -16.81
CA LYS A 391 -6.19 9.69 -17.28
C LYS A 391 -4.86 10.43 -17.42
N MET A 392 -3.76 9.86 -16.94
CA MET A 392 -2.45 10.50 -16.97
C MET A 392 -1.81 10.40 -18.37
N PRO A 393 -1.15 11.46 -18.85
CA PRO A 393 -0.39 11.44 -20.09
C PRO A 393 0.68 10.34 -20.09
N GLY A 394 0.82 9.65 -21.22
CA GLY A 394 1.84 8.60 -21.39
C GLY A 394 1.56 7.30 -20.63
N ALA A 395 0.40 7.11 -20.01
CA ALA A 395 0.06 5.82 -19.41
C ALA A 395 0.08 4.68 -20.46
N THR A 396 0.75 3.57 -20.14
CA THR A 396 0.84 2.36 -20.98
C THR A 396 0.27 1.15 -20.23
N GLY A 397 -0.03 0.06 -20.94
CA GLY A 397 -0.44 -1.21 -20.34
C GLY A 397 -1.74 -1.81 -20.88
N ASN A 398 -1.96 -3.09 -20.60
CA ASN A 398 -3.08 -3.87 -21.16
C ASN A 398 -4.42 -3.59 -20.46
N ALA A 399 -4.42 -2.89 -19.32
CA ALA A 399 -5.61 -2.58 -18.55
C ALA A 399 -6.11 -1.14 -18.77
N LEU A 400 -5.57 -0.42 -19.77
CA LEU A 400 -5.97 0.95 -20.10
C LEU A 400 -7.35 1.07 -20.73
N ALA A 401 -7.88 0.00 -21.33
CA ALA A 401 -9.17 0.04 -22.01
C ALA A 401 -10.27 0.57 -21.07
N SER A 402 -10.86 1.70 -21.44
CA SER A 402 -12.05 2.25 -20.80
C SER A 402 -13.27 1.48 -21.25
N ARG A 403 -14.11 1.04 -20.31
CA ARG A 403 -15.47 0.63 -20.66
C ARG A 403 -16.24 1.91 -20.99
N ALA A 404 -16.75 2.04 -22.21
CA ALA A 404 -17.42 3.25 -22.71
C ALA A 404 -18.79 3.54 -22.05
N VAL A 405 -19.07 3.03 -20.85
CA VAL A 405 -20.44 2.86 -20.33
C VAL A 405 -20.83 3.86 -19.23
N ASP A 406 -19.90 4.68 -18.71
CA ASP A 406 -20.16 5.40 -17.45
C ASP A 406 -20.05 6.93 -17.54
N ARG A 407 -20.33 7.55 -18.70
CA ARG A 407 -20.25 9.02 -18.87
C ARG A 407 -20.96 9.83 -17.76
N PRO A 408 -22.18 9.46 -17.29
CA PRO A 408 -22.82 10.17 -16.19
C PRO A 408 -22.09 10.02 -14.85
N VAL A 409 -21.51 8.84 -14.58
CA VAL A 409 -20.74 8.57 -13.36
C VAL A 409 -19.40 9.31 -13.41
N ASP A 410 -18.72 9.30 -14.55
CA ASP A 410 -17.48 10.06 -14.76
C ASP A 410 -17.71 11.56 -14.56
N TRP A 411 -18.81 12.09 -15.11
CA TRP A 411 -19.22 13.47 -14.87
C TRP A 411 -19.51 13.73 -13.38
N TYR A 412 -20.22 12.83 -12.71
CA TYR A 412 -20.50 12.99 -11.29
C TYR A 412 -19.22 12.98 -10.43
N LEU A 413 -18.29 12.07 -10.74
CA LEU A 413 -17.00 11.98 -10.04
C LEU A 413 -16.09 13.18 -10.33
N SER A 414 -16.16 13.80 -11.52
CA SER A 414 -15.44 15.06 -11.78
C SER A 414 -16.01 16.20 -10.93
N ARG A 415 -17.34 16.27 -10.78
CA ARG A 415 -18.01 17.26 -9.92
C ARG A 415 -17.67 17.06 -8.44
N ILE A 416 -17.47 15.82 -8.00
CA ILE A 416 -16.92 15.54 -6.66
C ILE A 416 -15.53 16.17 -6.52
N GLN A 417 -14.61 15.87 -7.44
CA GLN A 417 -13.24 16.39 -7.38
C GLN A 417 -13.19 17.92 -7.41
N GLU A 418 -14.06 18.57 -8.19
CA GLU A 418 -14.19 20.04 -8.23
C GLU A 418 -14.62 20.65 -6.89
N ARG A 419 -15.46 19.93 -6.13
CA ARG A 419 -16.05 20.42 -4.87
C ARG A 419 -15.26 20.05 -3.63
N THR A 420 -14.51 18.94 -3.67
CA THR A 420 -13.67 18.46 -2.55
C THR A 420 -12.83 19.56 -1.88
N PRO A 421 -12.20 20.51 -2.59
CA PRO A 421 -11.35 21.51 -1.94
C PRO A 421 -12.09 22.49 -1.01
N GLY A 422 -13.40 22.70 -1.20
CA GLY A 422 -14.16 23.73 -0.47
C GLY A 422 -15.43 23.25 0.24
N ASP A 423 -16.01 22.12 -0.17
CA ASP A 423 -17.25 21.59 0.41
C ASP A 423 -16.93 20.54 1.49
N PRO A 424 -17.24 20.79 2.78
CA PRO A 424 -16.89 19.87 3.85
C PRO A 424 -17.63 18.53 3.77
N VAL A 425 -18.85 18.50 3.23
CA VAL A 425 -19.66 17.28 3.08
C VAL A 425 -19.07 16.39 1.98
N VAL A 426 -18.79 16.97 0.82
CA VAL A 426 -18.18 16.24 -0.30
C VAL A 426 -16.74 15.85 0.04
N GLY A 427 -15.97 16.79 0.60
CA GLY A 427 -14.60 16.57 1.02
C GLY A 427 -14.48 15.44 2.03
N GLU A 428 -15.36 15.37 3.04
CA GLU A 428 -15.36 14.29 4.03
C GLU A 428 -15.54 12.93 3.36
N ALA A 429 -16.61 12.79 2.58
CA ALA A 429 -16.91 11.53 1.91
C ALA A 429 -15.76 11.11 0.98
N PHE A 430 -15.19 12.05 0.22
CA PHE A 430 -14.09 11.78 -0.70
C PHE A 430 -12.83 11.29 0.02
N ARG A 431 -12.39 11.98 1.08
CA ARG A 431 -11.17 11.56 1.80
C ARG A 431 -11.38 10.24 2.55
N ARG A 432 -12.57 9.96 3.09
CA ARG A 432 -12.87 8.66 3.72
C ARG A 432 -12.79 7.50 2.71
N VAL A 433 -13.18 7.74 1.46
CA VAL A 433 -13.01 6.75 0.38
C VAL A 433 -11.55 6.56 0.00
N LEU A 434 -10.76 7.65 -0.12
CA LEU A 434 -9.32 7.57 -0.40
C LEU A 434 -8.54 6.91 0.74
N ALA A 435 -8.93 7.19 1.99
CA ALA A 435 -8.38 6.59 3.20
C ALA A 435 -8.81 5.13 3.41
N LEU A 436 -9.59 4.56 2.47
CA LEU A 436 -10.17 3.22 2.54
C LEU A 436 -10.98 3.00 3.82
N SER A 437 -11.51 4.08 4.40
CA SER A 437 -12.30 4.04 5.62
C SER A 437 -13.81 3.97 5.38
N ALA A 438 -14.23 4.20 4.14
CA ALA A 438 -15.58 4.04 3.62
C ALA A 438 -15.58 3.44 2.19
N PRO A 439 -16.66 2.74 1.77
CA PRO A 439 -16.80 2.26 0.40
C PRO A 439 -17.07 3.41 -0.59
N VAL A 440 -16.74 3.21 -1.86
CA VAL A 440 -17.01 4.19 -2.95
C VAL A 440 -18.49 4.60 -3.04
N SER A 441 -19.42 3.71 -2.66
CA SER A 441 -20.86 4.02 -2.60
C SER A 441 -21.20 5.18 -1.65
N ALA A 442 -20.35 5.50 -0.68
CA ALA A 442 -20.53 6.65 0.20
C ALA A 442 -20.54 7.99 -0.56
N LEU A 443 -19.87 8.06 -1.72
CA LEU A 443 -19.90 9.24 -2.59
C LEU A 443 -21.27 9.51 -3.21
N PHE A 444 -22.16 8.51 -3.19
CA PHE A 444 -23.52 8.58 -3.75
C PHE A 444 -24.59 8.65 -2.67
N ALA A 445 -24.20 8.76 -1.39
CA ALA A 445 -25.15 8.92 -0.30
C ALA A 445 -26.01 10.19 -0.51
N PRO A 446 -27.31 10.20 -0.13
CA PRO A 446 -28.22 11.30 -0.45
C PRO A 446 -27.70 12.70 -0.05
N LYS A 447 -27.03 12.81 1.11
CA LYS A 447 -26.43 14.06 1.59
C LYS A 447 -25.30 14.55 0.66
N VAL A 448 -24.44 13.64 0.21
CA VAL A 448 -23.32 13.93 -0.70
C VAL A 448 -23.84 14.26 -2.08
N ALA A 449 -24.76 13.45 -2.62
CA ALA A 449 -25.38 13.70 -3.92
C ALA A 449 -26.09 15.05 -3.97
N ARG A 450 -26.83 15.41 -2.91
CA ARG A 450 -27.46 16.73 -2.79
C ARG A 450 -26.42 17.86 -2.81
N ALA A 451 -25.33 17.73 -2.06
CA ALA A 451 -24.26 18.72 -2.06
C ALA A 451 -23.60 18.86 -3.45
N VAL A 452 -23.33 17.74 -4.13
CA VAL A 452 -22.74 17.72 -5.48
C VAL A 452 -23.66 18.33 -6.54
N LEU A 453 -24.95 18.01 -6.50
CA LEU A 453 -25.91 18.41 -7.53
C LEU A 453 -26.46 19.82 -7.31
N PHE A 454 -26.70 20.21 -6.06
CA PHE A 454 -27.45 21.44 -5.73
C PHE A 454 -26.71 22.41 -4.81
N GLY A 455 -25.57 22.03 -4.24
CA GLY A 455 -24.80 22.93 -3.39
C GLY A 455 -24.13 24.06 -4.19
N SER A 456 -23.94 25.22 -3.58
CA SER A 456 -23.02 26.25 -4.10
C SER A 456 -21.58 25.78 -3.95
N SER A 457 -20.71 26.07 -4.92
CA SER A 457 -19.27 25.86 -4.75
C SER A 457 -18.76 26.86 -3.72
N ALA A 458 -18.27 26.39 -2.56
CA ALA A 458 -17.59 27.28 -1.63
C ALA A 458 -16.34 27.86 -2.29
N PRO A 459 -16.01 29.15 -2.06
CA PRO A 459 -14.76 29.71 -2.52
C PRO A 459 -13.59 28.95 -1.89
N THR A 460 -12.55 28.71 -2.70
CA THR A 460 -11.30 28.11 -2.26
C THR A 460 -10.26 29.22 -2.10
N PRO A 461 -9.26 29.07 -1.21
CA PRO A 461 -8.19 30.05 -1.08
C PRO A 461 -7.48 30.33 -2.42
N ALA A 462 -7.08 31.58 -2.65
CA ALA A 462 -6.28 31.97 -3.81
C ALA A 462 -4.79 31.68 -3.60
N GLU A 463 -4.33 31.81 -2.36
CA GLU A 463 -2.96 31.53 -1.91
C GLU A 463 -2.91 30.27 -1.02
N PRO A 464 -1.73 29.66 -0.82
CA PRO A 464 -1.59 28.53 0.09
C PRO A 464 -2.10 28.89 1.50
N PRO A 465 -3.08 28.15 2.05
CA PRO A 465 -3.62 28.46 3.38
C PRO A 465 -2.64 28.00 4.46
N MET A 466 -1.65 28.82 4.77
CA MET A 466 -0.59 28.49 5.76
C MET A 466 -1.10 28.42 7.20
N THR A 467 -2.31 28.92 7.47
CA THR A 467 -3.01 28.82 8.76
C THR A 467 -4.30 28.01 8.62
N ARG A 468 -4.77 27.46 9.75
CA ARG A 468 -6.06 26.75 9.81
C ARG A 468 -7.21 27.75 9.81
N GLU A 469 -8.34 27.34 9.27
CA GLU A 469 -9.56 28.14 9.41
C GLU A 469 -10.09 27.99 10.83
N GLU A 470 -10.39 29.11 11.49
CA GLU A 470 -11.14 29.08 12.75
C GLU A 470 -12.56 28.55 12.47
N PRO A 471 -13.12 27.69 13.33
CA PRO A 471 -14.52 27.29 13.17
C PRO A 471 -15.40 28.54 13.25
N ASP A 472 -16.31 28.70 12.28
CA ASP A 472 -17.35 29.74 12.35
C ASP A 472 -18.11 29.58 13.67
N VAL A 473 -17.92 30.53 14.60
CA VAL A 473 -18.52 30.54 15.95
C VAL A 473 -20.02 30.78 15.89
#